data_AF-A0A212L0X0-F1
#
_entry.id   AF-A0A212L0X0-F1
#
_cell.length_a   1.000
_cell.length_b   1.000
_cell.length_c   1.000
_cell.angle_alpha   90.00
_cell.angle_beta   90.00
_cell.angle_gamma   90.00
#
_symmetry.space_group_name_H-M   'P 1'
#
loop_
_entity.id
_entity.type
_entity.pdbx_description
1 polymer ?
#
loop_
_entity_poly.entity_id
_entity_poly.type
_entity_poly.pdbx_seq_one_letter_code
_entity_poly.pdbx_strand_id
1 'polypeptide(L)'
;MSRLTIDMTDQQHQSLKALAAVQGKTIKQYVLERLFPGDTDADQAWQELKTLLDDRIRAGLSGKVSDKSIDQILDEELAEGGRA
;
A
#
# COMPACT_ATOMS: atom_id res chain seq x y z
N MET A 1 15.47 19.01 17.70
CA MET A 1 13.99 19.07 17.85
C MET A 1 13.45 19.95 16.74
N SER A 2 12.90 19.37 15.67
CA SER A 2 12.38 20.16 14.53
C SER A 2 11.05 20.80 14.87
N ARG A 3 10.98 22.13 14.76
CA ARG A 3 9.75 22.91 14.91
C ARG A 3 9.24 23.30 13.53
N LEU A 4 8.06 22.84 13.15
CA LEU A 4 7.37 23.20 11.92
C LEU A 4 6.37 24.34 12.25
N THR A 5 6.46 25.46 11.54
CA THR A 5 5.48 26.55 11.61
C THR A 5 4.62 26.50 10.36
N ILE A 6 3.30 26.51 10.52
CA ILE A 6 2.33 26.47 9.42
C ILE A 6 1.45 27.70 9.55
N ASP A 7 1.44 28.56 8.54
CA ASP A 7 0.48 29.66 8.46
C ASP A 7 -0.88 29.13 8.01
N MET A 8 -1.91 29.44 8.78
CA MET A 8 -3.29 29.04 8.49
C MET A 8 -4.26 30.10 9.03
N THR A 9 -5.42 30.22 8.40
CA THR A 9 -6.48 31.10 8.88
C THR A 9 -7.15 30.54 10.13
N ASP A 10 -7.79 31.39 10.93
CA ASP A 10 -8.49 30.97 12.15
C ASP A 10 -9.57 29.91 11.86
N GLN A 11 -10.27 30.05 10.73
CA GLN A 11 -11.29 29.10 10.30
C GLN A 11 -10.69 27.73 9.94
N GLN A 12 -9.52 27.72 9.28
CA GLN A 12 -8.78 26.49 8.97
C GLN A 12 -8.28 25.81 10.25
N HIS A 13 -7.76 26.58 11.21
CA HIS A 13 -7.34 26.06 12.51
C HIS A 13 -8.53 25.44 13.28
N GLN A 14 -9.68 26.11 13.32
CA GLN A 14 -10.89 25.58 13.96
C GLN A 14 -11.37 24.28 13.30
N SER A 15 -11.35 24.23 11.97
CA SER A 15 -11.74 23.05 11.20
C SER A 15 -10.80 21.87 11.47
N LEU A 16 -9.48 22.11 11.47
CA LEU A 16 -8.47 21.11 11.82
C LEU A 16 -8.61 20.61 13.27
N LYS A 17 -8.90 21.52 14.21
CA LYS A 17 -9.12 21.17 15.62
C LYS A 17 -10.35 20.28 15.80
N ALA A 18 -11.45 20.61 15.11
CA ALA A 18 -12.66 19.80 15.14
C ALA A 18 -12.42 18.39 14.55
N LEU A 19 -11.75 18.31 13.40
CA LEU A 19 -11.42 17.02 12.77
C LEU A 19 -10.48 16.17 13.64
N ALA A 20 -9.47 16.78 14.26
CA ALA A 20 -8.57 16.09 15.18
C ALA A 20 -9.33 15.57 16.41
N ALA A 21 -10.24 16.37 16.97
CA ALA A 21 -11.06 15.98 18.12
C ALA A 21 -12.02 14.82 17.78
N VAL A 22 -12.61 14.81 16.58
CA VAL A 22 -13.46 13.70 16.09
C VAL A 22 -12.67 12.39 16.01
N GLN A 23 -11.39 12.45 15.62
CA GLN A 23 -10.51 11.28 15.60
C GLN A 23 -9.88 10.95 16.96
N GLY A 24 -10.19 11.72 18.01
CA GLY A 24 -9.59 11.57 19.34
C GLY A 24 -8.08 11.90 19.39
N LYS A 25 -7.55 12.57 18.37
CA LYS A 25 -6.12 12.90 18.23
C LYS A 25 -5.87 14.36 18.58
N THR A 26 -4.65 14.67 19.02
CA THR A 26 -4.24 16.07 19.17
C THR A 26 -4.06 16.72 17.79
N ILE A 27 -4.28 18.03 17.68
CA ILE A 27 -4.10 18.75 16.41
C ILE A 27 -2.69 18.55 15.82
N LYS A 28 -1.68 18.42 16.69
CA LYS A 28 -0.29 18.15 16.28
C LYS A 28 -0.14 16.79 15.60
N GLN A 29 -0.71 15.74 16.20
CA GLN A 29 -0.67 14.38 15.64
C GLN A 29 -1.46 14.30 14.34
N TYR A 30 -2.67 14.88 14.31
CA TYR A 30 -3.51 14.86 13.12
C TYR A 30 -2.88 15.59 11.94
N VAL A 31 -2.24 16.74 12.18
CA VAL A 31 -1.52 17.47 11.12
C VAL A 31 -0.26 16.74 10.67
N LEU A 32 0.50 16.13 11.59
CA LEU A 32 1.70 15.35 11.23
C LEU A 32 1.36 14.12 10.38
N GLU A 33 0.33 13.35 10.76
CA GLU A 33 -0.14 12.20 9.98
C GLU A 33 -0.73 12.61 8.63
N ARG A 34 -1.23 13.84 8.49
CA ARG A 34 -1.79 14.31 7.22
C ARG A 34 -0.74 14.92 6.28
N LEU A 35 0.30 15.55 6.82
CA LEU A 35 1.42 16.10 6.04
C LEU A 35 2.45 15.02 5.68
N PHE A 36 2.60 14.04 6.55
CA PHE A 36 3.35 12.83 6.34
C PHE A 36 2.35 11.69 6.53
N PRO A 37 1.46 11.43 5.55
CA PRO A 37 0.71 10.17 5.53
C PRO A 37 1.77 9.11 5.69
N GLY A 38 1.78 8.49 6.88
CA GLY A 38 2.76 7.49 7.20
C GLY A 38 2.77 6.53 6.03
N ASP A 39 3.96 6.13 5.63
CA ASP A 39 4.19 5.13 4.58
C ASP A 39 3.63 3.75 4.99
N THR A 40 2.61 3.72 5.84
CA THR A 40 1.82 2.58 6.28
C THR A 40 1.37 1.74 5.09
N ASP A 41 0.99 2.37 3.98
CA ASP A 41 0.65 1.66 2.74
C ASP A 41 1.88 1.09 2.05
N ALA A 42 3.04 1.77 2.06
CA ALA A 42 4.24 1.25 1.42
C ALA A 42 4.91 0.12 2.22
N ASP A 43 4.93 0.21 3.56
CA ASP A 43 5.41 -0.88 4.41
C ASP A 43 4.53 -2.12 4.23
N GLN A 44 3.21 -1.94 4.12
CA GLN A 44 2.28 -3.02 3.84
C GLN A 44 2.47 -3.58 2.42
N ALA A 45 2.55 -2.72 1.39
CA ALA A 45 2.82 -3.14 0.02
C ALA A 45 4.17 -3.85 -0.12
N TRP A 46 5.18 -3.44 0.67
CA TRP A 46 6.49 -4.07 0.71
C TRP A 46 6.45 -5.45 1.37
N GLN A 47 5.68 -5.61 2.45
CA GLN A 47 5.43 -6.92 3.08
C GLN A 47 4.69 -7.87 2.14
N GLU A 48 3.67 -7.39 1.44
CA GLU A 48 2.93 -8.17 0.44
C GLU A 48 3.84 -8.62 -0.72
N LEU A 49 4.64 -7.70 -1.26
CA LEU A 49 5.63 -8.01 -2.31
C LEU A 49 6.65 -9.05 -1.84
N LYS A 50 7.18 -8.90 -0.63
CA LYS A 50 8.14 -9.83 -0.05
C LYS A 50 7.54 -11.22 0.12
N THR A 51 6.28 -11.30 0.55
CA THR A 51 5.56 -12.57 0.70
C THR A 51 5.39 -13.27 -0.64
N LEU A 52 4.96 -12.54 -1.67
CA LEU A 52 4.82 -13.10 -3.03
C LEU A 52 6.14 -13.62 -3.59
N LEU A 53 7.23 -12.87 -3.38
CA LEU A 53 8.57 -13.27 -3.82
C LEU A 53 9.06 -14.52 -3.08
N ASP A 54 8.86 -14.58 -1.77
CA ASP A 54 9.27 -15.73 -0.94
C ASP A 54 8.52 -17.00 -1.35
N ASP A 55 7.22 -16.89 -1.65
CA ASP A 55 6.41 -18.00 -2.16
C ASP A 55 6.86 -18.44 -3.56
N ARG A 56 7.21 -17.50 -4.44
CA ARG A 56 7.74 -17.81 -5.78
C ARG A 56 9.12 -18.49 -5.70
N ILE A 57 9.99 -18.04 -4.80
CA ILE A 57 11.30 -18.65 -4.56
C ILE A 57 11.12 -20.07 -4.02
N ARG A 58 10.22 -20.27 -3.05
CA ARG A 58 9.89 -21.60 -2.53
C ARG A 58 9.31 -22.52 -3.60
N ALA A 59 8.40 -22.00 -4.44
CA ALA A 59 7.85 -22.75 -5.58
C ALA A 59 8.94 -23.16 -6.58
N GLY A 60 9.84 -22.24 -6.94
CA GLY A 60 10.98 -22.51 -7.82
C GLY A 60 11.96 -23.54 -7.24
N LEU A 61 12.32 -23.41 -5.96
CA LEU A 61 13.18 -24.38 -5.26
C LEU A 61 12.52 -25.76 -5.11
N SER A 62 11.19 -25.81 -4.98
CA SER A 62 10.42 -27.06 -4.93
C SER A 62 10.25 -27.72 -6.31
N GLY A 63 10.81 -27.14 -7.38
CA GLY A 63 10.70 -27.68 -8.73
C GLY A 63 9.33 -27.49 -9.37
N LYS A 64 8.46 -26.63 -8.83
CA LYS A 64 7.19 -26.23 -9.46
C LYS A 64 7.42 -25.18 -10.54
N VAL A 65 8.37 -25.44 -11.44
CA VAL A 65 8.58 -24.62 -12.63
C VAL A 65 7.77 -25.27 -13.73
N SER A 66 6.93 -24.50 -14.42
CA SER A 66 6.17 -25.03 -15.54
C SER A 66 7.13 -25.34 -16.69
N ASP A 67 7.17 -26.59 -17.16
CA ASP A 67 7.92 -26.99 -18.35
C ASP A 67 7.28 -26.47 -19.65
N LYS A 68 6.12 -25.81 -19.55
CA LYS A 68 5.39 -25.24 -20.69
C LYS A 68 6.12 -24.02 -21.23
N SER A 69 6.20 -23.93 -22.57
CA SER A 69 6.69 -22.71 -23.21
C SER A 69 5.69 -21.57 -23.02
N ILE A 70 6.17 -20.33 -23.16
CA ILE A 70 5.32 -19.12 -23.08
C ILE A 70 4.15 -19.21 -24.07
N ASP A 71 4.37 -19.76 -25.27
CA ASP A 71 3.34 -19.96 -26.29
C ASP A 71 2.26 -20.95 -25.85
N GLN A 72 2.64 -22.05 -25.19
CA GLN A 72 1.69 -23.05 -24.67
C GLN A 72 0.83 -22.50 -23.52
N ILE A 73 1.42 -21.65 -22.68
CA ILE A 73 0.68 -20.98 -21.60
C ILE A 73 -0.32 -19.99 -22.20
N LEU A 74 0.10 -19.24 -23.23
CA LEU A 74 -0.78 -18.29 -23.92
C LEU A 74 -1.97 -18.99 -24.60
N ASP A 75 -1.71 -20.10 -25.29
CA ASP A 75 -2.76 -20.88 -25.96
C ASP A 75 -3.75 -21.50 -24.97
N GLU A 76 -3.30 -21.97 -23.80
CA GLU A 76 -4.17 -22.49 -22.74
C GLU A 76 -5.07 -21.41 -22.13
N GLU A 77 -4.52 -20.27 -21.73
CA GLU A 77 -5.27 -19.18 -21.11
C GLU A 77 -6.28 -18.53 -22.09
N LEU A 78 -5.92 -18.41 -23.37
CA LEU A 78 -6.83 -17.96 -24.43
C LEU A 78 -7.94 -18.97 -24.72
N ALA A 79 -7.65 -20.28 -24.63
CA ALA A 79 -8.66 -21.33 -24.81
C ALA A 79 -9.61 -21.49 -23.60
N GLU A 80 -9.15 -21.16 -22.39
CA GLU A 80 -10.01 -21.10 -21.19
C GLU A 80 -10.87 -19.83 -21.15
N GLY A 81 -10.34 -18.67 -21.54
CA GLY A 81 -11.08 -17.41 -21.61
C GLY A 81 -12.19 -17.36 -22.68
N GLY A 82 -12.17 -18.29 -23.64
CA GLY A 82 -13.22 -18.46 -24.65
C GLY A 82 -14.42 -19.32 -24.23
N ARG A 83 -14.39 -19.89 -23.01
CA ARG A 83 -15.51 -20.66 -22.42
C ARG A 83 -16.17 -19.88 -21.28
N ALA A 84 -16.71 -18.70 -21.60
CA ALA A 84 -17.59 -17.94 -20.71
C ALA A 84 -18.83 -17.45 -21.47
#